data_AF-A0A540NIW1-F1
#
_entry.id   AF-A0A540NIW1-F1
#
_cell.length_a   1.000
_cell.length_b   1.000
_cell.length_c   1.000
_cell.angle_alpha   90.00
_cell.angle_beta   90.00
_cell.angle_gamma   90.00
#
_symmetry.space_group_name_H-M   'P 1'
#
loop_
_entity.id
_entity.type
_entity.pdbx_description
1 polymer ?
#
loop_
_entity_poly.entity_id
_entity_poly.type
_entity_poly.pdbx_seq_one_letter_code
_entity_poly.pdbx_strand_id
1 'polypeptide(L)'
;MIFDMLVPMRMPISNVFSDLTVEIGASSFALHKFPLVSKSGRIRRLLLEAKDAKVSRIILAAVPGGPEGFELAAKFCYGVHVEITQSNVAMLRCVAHFLELTEELINAIANNACKEQLTSGLLKLDHNFTAKGAPNMEPETPADWWGKALTVLSLDFFQRILSAVKTKGLKQDMISKI
;
A
#
# COMPACT_ATOMS: atom_id res chain seq x y z
N MET A 1 14.96 -25.61 -8.62
CA MET A 1 14.49 -24.99 -9.88
C MET A 1 13.29 -25.83 -10.31
N ILE A 2 12.00 -25.50 -10.15
CA ILE A 2 11.23 -24.26 -10.30
C ILE A 2 9.98 -24.45 -9.40
N PHE A 3 10.02 -24.07 -8.12
CA PHE A 3 8.84 -24.15 -7.24
C PHE A 3 8.72 -22.99 -6.22
N ASP A 4 9.57 -21.97 -6.32
CA ASP A 4 9.72 -20.92 -5.30
C ASP A 4 9.27 -19.51 -5.71
N MET A 5 8.51 -19.34 -6.80
CA MET A 5 8.13 -17.99 -7.29
C MET A 5 6.61 -17.70 -7.26
N LEU A 6 5.80 -18.58 -6.66
CA LEU A 6 4.34 -18.39 -6.55
C LEU A 6 3.79 -18.68 -5.14
N VAL A 7 4.64 -18.68 -4.12
CA VAL A 7 4.20 -18.69 -2.71
C VAL A 7 4.45 -17.33 -2.05
N PRO A 8 3.68 -16.26 -2.36
CA PRO A 8 3.60 -15.12 -1.45
C PRO A 8 2.16 -14.78 -1.06
N MET A 9 1.36 -15.77 -0.69
CA MET A 9 0.07 -15.59 0.02
C MET A 9 -0.20 -16.69 1.07
N ARG A 10 0.83 -17.37 1.61
CA ARG A 10 0.67 -18.06 2.90
C ARG A 10 1.09 -17.11 4.01
N MET A 11 0.09 -16.39 4.51
CA MET A 11 0.14 -15.57 5.72
C MET A 11 0.79 -16.33 6.89
N PRO A 12 1.46 -15.65 7.84
CA PRO A 12 2.15 -16.30 8.94
C PRO A 12 1.15 -16.98 9.88
N ILE A 13 1.39 -18.26 10.15
CA ILE A 13 0.97 -19.02 11.33
C ILE A 13 -0.45 -18.71 11.85
N SER A 14 -1.48 -19.07 11.10
CA SER A 14 -2.72 -19.53 11.73
C SER A 14 -3.30 -20.69 10.93
N ASN A 15 -3.44 -21.82 11.59
CA ASN A 15 -4.05 -23.05 11.07
C ASN A 15 -5.59 -22.87 10.95
N VAL A 16 -6.05 -21.76 10.37
CA VAL A 16 -7.44 -21.30 10.40
C VAL A 16 -8.04 -21.36 9.00
N PHE A 17 -9.21 -21.98 8.89
CA PHE A 17 -10.02 -21.98 7.69
C PHE A 17 -10.41 -20.54 7.30
N SER A 18 -10.22 -20.18 6.03
CA SER A 18 -10.74 -18.92 5.49
C SER A 18 -12.27 -18.86 5.66
N ASP A 19 -12.78 -17.77 6.23
CA ASP A 19 -14.21 -17.50 6.38
C ASP A 19 -14.77 -16.60 5.26
N LEU A 20 -13.91 -16.14 4.33
CA LEU A 20 -14.26 -15.31 3.19
C LEU A 20 -13.63 -15.84 1.89
N THR A 21 -14.40 -15.89 0.81
CA THR A 21 -13.91 -16.04 -0.56
C THR A 21 -14.31 -14.82 -1.39
N VAL A 22 -13.33 -14.16 -2.01
CA VAL A 22 -13.56 -13.05 -2.94
C VAL A 22 -13.23 -13.50 -4.35
N GLU A 23 -14.14 -13.27 -5.29
CA GLU A 23 -13.94 -13.63 -6.70
C GLU A 23 -13.86 -12.41 -7.60
N ILE A 24 -12.86 -12.41 -8.47
CA ILE A 24 -12.55 -11.32 -9.40
C ILE A 24 -12.21 -11.96 -10.75
N GLY A 25 -13.17 -11.97 -11.67
CA GLY A 25 -13.02 -12.68 -12.94
C GLY A 25 -12.77 -14.17 -12.71
N ALA A 26 -11.65 -14.68 -13.21
CA ALA A 26 -11.23 -16.08 -13.03
C ALA A 26 -10.45 -16.34 -11.73
N SER A 27 -10.10 -15.29 -10.98
CA SER A 27 -9.30 -15.39 -9.75
C SER A 27 -10.18 -15.50 -8.51
N SER A 28 -9.73 -16.30 -7.55
CA SER A 28 -10.41 -16.50 -6.27
C SER A 28 -9.41 -16.33 -5.12
N PHE A 29 -9.82 -15.58 -4.09
CA PHE A 29 -9.00 -15.24 -2.93
C PHE A 29 -9.65 -15.80 -1.67
N ALA A 30 -8.98 -16.76 -1.02
CA ALA A 30 -9.35 -17.26 0.30
C ALA A 30 -8.78 -16.33 1.38
N LEU A 31 -9.66 -15.64 2.11
CA LEU A 31 -9.31 -14.55 3.02
C LEU A 31 -10.03 -14.71 4.37
N HIS A 32 -9.70 -13.79 5.27
CA HIS A 32 -10.35 -13.64 6.57
C HIS A 32 -11.28 -12.42 6.55
N LYS A 33 -12.50 -12.51 7.08
CA LYS A 33 -13.45 -11.38 7.12
C LYS A 33 -12.89 -10.21 7.92
N PHE A 34 -12.31 -10.47 9.10
CA PHE A 34 -11.93 -9.42 10.05
C PHE A 34 -10.97 -8.34 9.48
N PRO A 35 -9.82 -8.69 8.87
CA PRO A 35 -8.91 -7.68 8.33
C PRO A 35 -9.53 -6.83 7.21
N LEU A 36 -10.42 -7.42 6.41
CA LEU A 36 -11.04 -6.75 5.27
C LEU A 36 -12.23 -5.89 5.72
N VAL A 37 -13.13 -6.44 6.52
CA VAL A 37 -14.33 -5.73 7.02
C VAL A 37 -13.93 -4.53 7.86
N SER A 38 -12.90 -4.64 8.70
CA SER A 38 -12.45 -3.56 9.58
C SER A 38 -12.03 -2.31 8.81
N LYS A 39 -11.51 -2.46 7.59
CA LYS A 39 -10.89 -1.38 6.80
C LYS A 39 -11.66 -1.01 5.54
N SER A 40 -12.24 -1.98 4.83
CA SER A 40 -12.98 -1.75 3.58
C SER A 40 -14.47 -1.53 3.85
N GLY A 41 -14.94 -0.30 3.61
CA GLY A 41 -16.36 0.05 3.69
C GLY A 41 -17.22 -0.75 2.71
N ARG A 42 -16.71 -0.99 1.49
CA ARG A 42 -17.42 -1.75 0.47
C ARG A 42 -17.53 -3.23 0.80
N ILE A 43 -16.44 -3.87 1.22
CA ILE A 43 -16.46 -5.30 1.61
C ILE A 43 -17.37 -5.49 2.82
N ARG A 44 -17.31 -4.59 3.81
CA ARG A 44 -18.24 -4.58 4.95
C ARG A 44 -19.70 -4.57 4.49
N ARG A 45 -20.07 -3.68 3.58
CA ARG A 45 -21.44 -3.56 3.05
C ARG A 45 -21.89 -4.84 2.32
N LEU A 46 -21.05 -5.36 1.42
CA LEU A 46 -21.34 -6.58 0.67
C LEU A 46 -21.53 -7.80 1.57
N LEU A 47 -20.77 -7.89 2.67
CA LEU A 47 -20.91 -8.97 3.63
C LEU A 47 -22.11 -8.83 4.55
N LEU A 48 -22.60 -7.61 4.80
CA LEU A 48 -23.85 -7.39 5.52
C LEU A 48 -25.08 -7.76 4.67
N GLU A 49 -25.00 -7.56 3.35
CA GLU A 49 -26.06 -7.93 2.41
C GLU A 49 -26.09 -9.44 2.10
N ALA A 50 -24.95 -10.12 2.28
CA ALA A 50 -24.86 -11.56 2.12
C ALA A 50 -25.55 -12.30 3.27
N LYS A 51 -26.40 -13.29 2.96
CA LYS A 51 -26.98 -14.18 3.98
C LYS A 51 -25.86 -14.84 4.79
N ASP A 52 -26.04 -14.89 6.11
CA ASP A 52 -25.01 -15.38 7.01
C ASP A 52 -24.69 -16.84 6.70
N ALA A 53 -23.46 -17.08 6.26
CA ALA A 53 -22.96 -18.39 5.88
C ALA A 53 -21.62 -18.62 6.59
N LYS A 54 -21.35 -19.88 6.95
CA LYS A 54 -20.11 -20.30 7.62
C LYS A 54 -18.86 -19.83 6.86
N VAL A 55 -18.93 -19.81 5.53
CA VAL A 55 -17.96 -19.14 4.65
C VAL A 55 -18.76 -18.21 3.72
N SER A 56 -18.47 -16.92 3.76
CA SER A 56 -19.12 -15.95 2.88
C SER A 56 -18.38 -15.90 1.54
N ARG A 57 -19.12 -15.84 0.43
CA ARG A 57 -18.56 -15.66 -0.91
C ARG A 57 -19.11 -14.38 -1.51
N ILE A 58 -18.21 -13.51 -1.98
CA ILE A 58 -18.58 -12.26 -2.65
C ILE A 58 -17.88 -12.18 -4.01
N ILE A 59 -18.57 -11.60 -4.99
CA ILE A 59 -18.05 -11.38 -6.34
C ILE A 59 -17.85 -9.88 -6.50
N LEU A 60 -16.63 -9.48 -6.87
CA LEU A 60 -16.31 -8.08 -7.19
C LEU A 60 -16.15 -7.96 -8.70
N ALA A 61 -17.10 -7.29 -9.34
CA ALA A 61 -17.03 -6.96 -10.76
C ALA A 61 -16.28 -5.65 -10.99
N ALA A 62 -15.57 -5.55 -12.13
CA ALA A 62 -14.91 -4.33 -12.60
C ALA A 62 -13.91 -3.72 -11.60
N VAL A 63 -13.14 -4.56 -10.91
CA VAL A 63 -12.09 -4.11 -9.99
C VAL A 63 -11.00 -3.36 -10.80
N PRO A 64 -10.70 -2.09 -10.48
CA PRO A 64 -9.60 -1.37 -11.11
C PRO A 64 -8.27 -2.08 -10.87
N GLY A 65 -7.49 -2.29 -11.93
CA GLY A 65 -6.24 -3.06 -11.82
C GLY A 65 -6.43 -4.57 -11.63
N GLY A 66 -7.65 -5.09 -11.77
CA GLY A 66 -7.93 -6.52 -11.77
C GLY A 66 -7.64 -7.22 -10.42
N PRO A 67 -7.45 -8.55 -10.47
CA PRO A 67 -7.04 -9.35 -9.31
C PRO A 67 -5.76 -8.83 -8.64
N GLU A 68 -4.81 -8.33 -9.42
CA GLU A 68 -3.52 -7.83 -8.95
C GLU A 68 -3.70 -6.57 -8.09
N GLY A 69 -4.56 -5.64 -8.54
CA GLY A 69 -4.91 -4.46 -7.75
C GLY A 69 -5.60 -4.82 -6.44
N PHE A 70 -6.52 -5.80 -6.47
CA PHE A 70 -7.16 -6.29 -5.25
C PHE A 70 -6.18 -6.94 -4.29
N GLU A 71 -5.23 -7.75 -4.78
CA GLU A 71 -4.21 -8.38 -3.94
C GLU A 71 -3.40 -7.33 -3.17
N LEU A 72 -2.97 -6.26 -3.85
CA LEU A 72 -2.22 -5.17 -3.20
C LEU A 72 -3.06 -4.44 -2.16
N ALA A 73 -4.34 -4.17 -2.47
CA ALA A 73 -5.26 -3.56 -1.51
C ALA A 73 -5.53 -4.46 -0.30
N ALA A 74 -5.68 -5.77 -0.51
CA ALA A 74 -5.84 -6.74 0.56
C ALA A 74 -4.60 -6.75 1.47
N LYS A 75 -3.38 -6.67 0.92
CA LYS A 75 -2.14 -6.56 1.72
C LYS A 75 -2.19 -5.37 2.69
N PHE A 76 -2.72 -4.21 2.29
CA PHE A 76 -2.95 -3.09 3.21
C PHE A 76 -3.91 -3.44 4.36
N CYS A 77 -4.96 -4.22 4.05
CA CYS A 77 -5.91 -4.67 5.06
C CYS A 77 -5.25 -5.54 6.13
N TYR A 78 -4.33 -6.41 5.71
CA TYR A 78 -3.52 -7.26 6.61
C TYR A 78 -2.35 -6.52 7.29
N GLY A 79 -2.12 -5.25 6.97
CA GLY A 79 -0.96 -4.51 7.48
C GLY A 79 0.37 -4.99 6.91
N VAL A 80 0.34 -5.70 5.77
CA VAL A 80 1.53 -6.12 5.05
C VAL A 80 2.11 -4.90 4.33
N HIS A 81 3.42 -4.73 4.42
CA HIS A 81 4.12 -3.68 3.70
C HIS A 81 4.07 -3.94 2.20
N VAL A 82 3.54 -2.98 1.45
CA VAL A 82 3.55 -2.97 -0.01
C VAL A 82 4.50 -1.87 -0.47
N GLU A 83 5.37 -2.19 -1.42
CA GLU A 83 6.23 -1.21 -2.07
C GLU A 83 5.41 -0.33 -3.02
N ILE A 84 5.38 0.96 -2.75
CA ILE A 84 4.64 1.95 -3.55
C ILE A 84 5.64 2.59 -4.51
N THR A 85 5.29 2.61 -5.80
CA THR A 85 6.12 3.15 -6.87
C THR A 85 5.28 4.04 -7.79
N GLN A 86 5.93 4.86 -8.62
CA GLN A 86 5.23 5.66 -9.64
C GLN A 86 4.36 4.79 -10.57
N SER A 87 4.78 3.56 -10.84
CA SER A 87 4.07 2.65 -11.74
C SER A 87 2.77 2.07 -11.16
N ASN A 88 2.67 1.95 -9.83
CA ASN A 88 1.53 1.30 -9.17
C ASN A 88 0.63 2.28 -8.39
N VAL A 89 1.12 3.47 -8.02
CA VAL A 89 0.39 4.40 -7.14
C VAL A 89 -0.97 4.80 -7.69
N ALA A 90 -1.10 4.98 -9.01
CA ALA A 90 -2.36 5.33 -9.65
C ALA A 90 -3.37 4.18 -9.54
N MET A 91 -2.94 2.95 -9.83
CA MET A 91 -3.76 1.76 -9.70
C MET A 91 -4.16 1.51 -8.25
N LEU A 92 -3.22 1.64 -7.30
CA LEU A 92 -3.46 1.55 -5.86
C LEU A 92 -4.51 2.57 -5.40
N ARG A 93 -4.45 3.82 -5.88
CA ARG A 93 -5.48 4.84 -5.61
C ARG A 93 -6.84 4.42 -6.14
N CYS A 94 -6.92 3.95 -7.38
CA CYS A 94 -8.18 3.53 -8.00
C CYS A 94 -8.82 2.36 -7.25
N VAL A 95 -8.05 1.32 -6.92
CA VAL A 95 -8.57 0.15 -6.21
C VAL A 95 -8.88 0.46 -4.75
N ALA A 96 -8.06 1.28 -4.07
CA ALA A 96 -8.35 1.72 -2.71
C ALA A 96 -9.63 2.55 -2.66
N HIS A 97 -9.85 3.45 -3.62
CA HIS A 97 -11.11 4.17 -3.72
C HIS A 97 -12.29 3.23 -3.98
N PHE A 98 -12.15 2.30 -4.94
CA PHE A 98 -13.18 1.32 -5.29
C PHE A 98 -13.59 0.44 -4.10
N LEU A 99 -12.64 0.06 -3.24
CA LEU A 99 -12.85 -0.75 -2.05
C LEU A 99 -13.17 0.06 -0.80
N GLU A 100 -13.18 1.39 -0.88
CA GLU A 100 -13.35 2.30 0.26
C GLU A 100 -12.25 2.07 1.34
N LEU A 101 -10.98 2.02 0.92
CA LEU A 101 -9.73 1.80 1.70
C LEU A 101 -8.77 3.02 1.64
N THR A 102 -9.33 4.21 1.46
CA THR A 102 -8.55 5.44 1.20
C THR A 102 -7.59 5.77 2.35
N GLU A 103 -7.99 5.55 3.61
CA GLU A 103 -7.14 5.83 4.77
C GLU A 103 -5.96 4.88 4.87
N GLU A 104 -6.16 3.60 4.55
CA GLU A 104 -5.11 2.59 4.56
C GLU A 104 -4.03 2.91 3.54
N LEU A 105 -4.43 3.36 2.34
CA LEU A 105 -3.50 3.80 1.32
C LEU A 105 -2.72 5.04 1.76
N ILE A 106 -3.39 6.06 2.32
CA ILE A 106 -2.72 7.26 2.85
C ILE A 106 -1.69 6.87 3.91
N ASN A 107 -2.07 5.98 4.82
CA ASN A 107 -1.18 5.50 5.88
C ASN A 107 0.03 4.74 5.32
N ALA A 108 -0.18 3.88 4.32
CA ALA A 108 0.88 3.13 3.66
C ALA A 108 1.86 4.07 2.93
N ILE A 109 1.35 5.04 2.16
CA ILE A 109 2.18 6.06 1.50
C ILE A 109 2.98 6.85 2.54
N ALA A 110 2.32 7.32 3.60
CA ALA A 110 3.01 8.09 4.64
C ALA A 110 4.09 7.25 5.36
N ASN A 111 3.82 5.97 5.65
CA ASN A 111 4.81 5.06 6.23
C ASN A 111 6.01 4.84 5.32
N ASN A 112 5.75 4.60 4.03
CA ASN A 112 6.79 4.36 3.04
C ASN A 112 7.67 5.62 2.86
N ALA A 113 7.06 6.80 2.76
CA ALA A 113 7.78 8.08 2.74
C ALA A 113 8.61 8.32 4.01
N CYS A 114 8.09 8.02 5.20
CA CYS A 114 8.85 8.17 6.45
C CYS A 114 10.05 7.21 6.54
N LYS A 115 9.85 5.95 6.11
CA LYS A 115 10.90 4.92 6.15
C LYS A 115 12.11 5.30 5.30
N GLU A 116 11.88 5.80 4.10
CA GLU A 116 12.96 6.20 3.21
C GLU A 116 13.70 7.45 3.69
N GLN A 117 13.03 8.35 4.40
CA GLN A 117 13.71 9.49 5.03
C GLN A 117 14.64 9.06 6.16
N LEU A 118 14.31 7.99 6.89
CA LEU A 118 15.26 7.36 7.83
C LEU A 118 16.43 6.72 7.10
N THR A 119 16.19 6.03 5.98
CA THR A 119 17.25 5.42 5.16
C THR A 119 18.18 6.49 4.56
N SER A 120 17.63 7.58 4.01
CA SER A 120 18.40 8.73 3.51
C SER A 120 19.16 9.46 4.63
N GLY A 121 18.53 9.62 5.79
CA GLY A 121 19.18 10.17 6.99
C GLY A 121 20.35 9.31 7.49
N LEU A 122 20.21 7.99 7.46
CA LEU A 122 21.28 7.03 7.81
C LEU A 122 22.44 7.07 6.80
N LEU A 123 22.15 7.09 5.50
CA LEU A 123 23.18 7.21 4.45
C LEU A 123 23.97 8.53 4.57
N LYS A 124 23.31 9.63 4.97
CA LYS A 124 23.98 10.92 5.26
C LYS A 124 24.89 10.85 6.50
N LEU A 125 24.64 9.95 7.45
CA LEU A 125 25.52 9.72 8.60
C LEU A 125 26.70 8.81 8.25
N ASP A 126 26.52 7.81 7.38
CA ASP A 126 27.61 6.94 6.92
C ASP A 126 28.64 7.70 6.06
N HIS A 127 28.19 8.65 5.24
CA HIS A 127 29.09 9.52 4.45
C HIS A 127 29.93 10.48 5.30
N ASN A 128 29.61 10.71 6.57
CA ASN A 128 30.49 11.47 7.48
C ASN A 128 31.69 10.66 7.96
N PHE A 129 31.70 9.32 7.80
CA PHE A 129 32.84 8.47 8.14
C PHE A 129 33.81 8.24 6.97
N THR A 130 33.42 8.54 5.73
CA THR A 130 34.30 8.36 4.56
C THR A 130 34.37 9.64 3.75
N ALA A 131 35.28 10.53 4.13
CA ALA A 131 35.60 11.72 3.37
C ALA A 131 36.44 11.38 2.11
N LYS A 132 36.12 12.11 1.03
CA LYS A 132 36.85 12.37 -0.22
C LYS A 132 36.77 11.33 -1.36
N GLY A 133 36.01 11.73 -2.38
CA GLY A 133 36.55 11.90 -3.74
C GLY A 133 35.87 11.10 -4.85
N ALA A 134 34.99 11.72 -5.64
CA ALA A 134 34.82 11.53 -7.09
C ALA A 134 33.65 12.39 -7.63
N PRO A 135 33.67 12.81 -8.92
CA PRO A 135 32.76 13.82 -9.46
C PRO A 135 31.47 13.24 -10.07
N ASN A 136 30.41 14.06 -9.95
CA ASN A 136 29.28 14.25 -10.87
C ASN A 136 28.69 13.03 -11.58
N MET A 137 27.78 12.36 -10.86
CA MET A 137 26.52 11.89 -11.42
C MET A 137 25.49 12.20 -10.34
N GLU A 138 24.56 13.11 -10.62
CA GLU A 138 23.53 13.49 -9.64
C GLU A 138 22.72 12.23 -9.33
N PRO A 139 22.79 11.70 -8.09
CA PRO A 139 21.95 10.56 -7.74
C PRO A 139 20.54 11.11 -7.67
N GLU A 140 19.63 10.68 -8.56
CA GLU A 140 18.20 10.94 -8.37
C GLU A 140 17.88 10.59 -6.92
N THR A 141 17.53 11.59 -6.13
CA THR A 141 17.43 11.39 -4.70
C THR A 141 16.23 10.49 -4.44
N PRO A 142 16.33 9.50 -3.52
CA PRO A 142 15.15 8.72 -3.10
C PRO A 142 13.98 9.61 -2.62
N ALA A 143 14.23 10.88 -2.33
CA ALA A 143 13.21 11.88 -2.04
C ALA A 143 12.30 12.25 -3.24
N ASP A 144 12.68 11.95 -4.48
CA ASP A 144 11.99 12.48 -5.67
C ASP A 144 10.82 11.61 -6.14
N TRP A 145 10.81 10.31 -5.82
CA TRP A 145 9.77 9.43 -6.35
C TRP A 145 8.40 9.76 -5.77
N TRP A 146 8.28 10.12 -4.48
CA TRP A 146 6.99 10.39 -3.88
C TRP A 146 6.44 11.73 -4.37
N GLY A 147 7.28 12.75 -4.57
CA GLY A 147 6.87 13.97 -5.26
C GLY A 147 6.29 13.68 -6.65
N LYS A 148 7.05 12.97 -7.51
CA LYS A 148 6.64 12.60 -8.87
C LYS A 148 5.45 11.62 -8.91
N ALA A 149 5.33 10.72 -7.94
CA ALA A 149 4.23 9.75 -7.84
C ALA A 149 2.93 10.40 -7.35
N LEU A 150 3.04 11.39 -6.46
CA LEU A 150 1.89 12.05 -5.86
C LEU A 150 1.33 13.19 -6.69
N THR A 151 2.10 13.78 -7.61
CA THR A 151 1.58 14.76 -8.60
C THR A 151 0.52 14.16 -9.53
N VAL A 152 0.53 12.84 -9.70
CA VAL A 152 -0.51 12.10 -10.46
C VAL A 152 -1.83 12.01 -9.66
N LEU A 153 -1.82 12.32 -8.36
CA LEU A 153 -2.98 12.24 -7.49
C LEU A 153 -3.64 13.62 -7.34
N SER A 154 -4.95 13.63 -7.08
CA SER A 154 -5.69 14.88 -6.87
C SER A 154 -5.12 15.70 -5.71
N LEU A 155 -5.18 17.04 -5.81
CA LEU A 155 -4.65 17.97 -4.80
C LEU A 155 -5.14 17.66 -3.37
N ASP A 156 -6.43 17.33 -3.22
CA ASP A 156 -7.01 16.97 -1.92
C ASP A 156 -6.38 15.71 -1.32
N PHE A 157 -6.02 14.74 -2.17
CA PHE A 157 -5.41 13.49 -1.72
C PHE A 157 -3.96 13.73 -1.30
N PHE A 158 -3.24 14.55 -2.06
CA PHE A 158 -1.89 15.00 -1.72
C PHE A 158 -1.84 15.72 -0.38
N GLN A 159 -2.74 16.67 -0.13
CA GLN A 159 -2.80 17.40 1.15
C GLN A 159 -3.02 16.47 2.35
N ARG A 160 -3.88 15.45 2.20
CA ARG A 160 -4.13 14.45 3.24
C ARG A 160 -2.91 13.58 3.51
N ILE A 161 -2.17 13.20 2.48
CA ILE A 161 -0.89 12.50 2.63
C ILE A 161 0.11 13.38 3.37
N LEU A 162 0.28 14.65 2.98
CA LEU A 162 1.18 15.57 3.67
C LEU A 162 0.82 15.73 5.14
N SER A 163 -0.47 15.79 5.47
CA SER A 163 -0.94 15.83 6.86
C SER A 163 -0.52 14.57 7.63
N ALA A 164 -0.74 13.38 7.05
CA ALA A 164 -0.35 12.10 7.66
C ALA A 164 1.17 11.92 7.79
N VAL A 165 1.95 12.53 6.90
CA VAL A 165 3.41 12.55 6.94
C VAL A 165 3.90 13.49 8.06
N LYS A 166 3.27 14.65 8.25
CA LYS A 166 3.58 15.60 9.35
C LYS A 166 3.35 14.96 10.72
N THR A 167 2.22 14.26 10.90
CA THR A 167 1.88 13.63 12.19
C THR A 167 2.83 12.50 12.57
N LYS A 168 3.59 11.96 11.60
CA LYS A 168 4.61 10.91 11.82
C LYS A 168 6.01 11.46 12.09
N GLY A 169 6.16 12.78 12.28
CA GLY A 169 7.40 13.40 12.79
C GLY A 169 8.38 13.89 11.73
N LEU A 170 7.98 13.96 10.45
CA LEU A 170 8.79 14.63 9.43
C LEU A 170 8.74 16.15 9.64
N LYS A 171 9.92 16.77 9.75
CA LYS A 171 10.05 18.21 10.02
C LYS A 171 9.48 19.04 8.86
N GLN A 172 8.83 20.16 9.18
CA GLN A 172 8.14 21.01 8.20
C GLN A 172 9.06 21.55 7.08
N ASP A 173 10.33 21.80 7.39
CA ASP A 173 11.36 22.30 6.46
C ASP A 173 11.70 21.33 5.32
N MET A 174 11.36 20.05 5.47
CA MET A 174 11.53 19.05 4.42
C MET A 174 10.29 18.96 3.53
N ILE A 175 9.10 19.21 4.07
CA ILE A 175 7.83 19.16 3.31
C ILE A 175 7.69 20.38 2.41
N SER A 176 8.22 21.54 2.81
CA SER A 176 8.20 22.76 1.99
C SER A 176 9.15 22.72 0.79
N LYS A 177 9.91 21.63 0.60
CA LYS A 177 10.84 21.42 -0.53
C LYS A 177 10.30 20.47 -1.60
N ILE A 178 9.13 19.85 -1.37
CA ILE A 178 8.37 19.05 -2.34
C ILE A 178 7.29 19.93 -2.93
#